data_AF-A0A6P4JAM1-F1
#
_entry.id   AF-A0A6P4JAM1-F1
#
_cell.length_a   1.000
_cell.length_b   1.000
_cell.length_c   1.000
_cell.angle_alpha   90.00
_cell.angle_beta   90.00
_cell.angle_gamma   90.00
#
_symmetry.space_group_name_H-M   'P 1'
#
loop_
_entity.id
_entity.type
_entity.pdbx_description
1 polymer ?
#
loop_
_entity_poly.entity_id
_entity_poly.type
_entity_poly.pdbx_seq_one_letter_code
_entity_poly.pdbx_strand_id
1 'polypeptide(L)'
;MVSLNPRLSVTHNGHNTWKLHISRVQINDSGSYMCQVNTDPMKSLSGHLDVVVPPDIMNHRENSQEEGVSTEGGSISLICSATGVPEPKVQWRREDGKDIILRAENRDKQGQ
;
A
#
# COMPACT_ATOMS: atom_id res chain seq x y z
N MET A 1 -13.64 26.85 12.66
CA MET A 1 -14.68 25.82 12.47
C MET A 1 -14.05 24.46 12.75
N VAL A 2 -14.55 23.74 13.76
CA VAL A 2 -14.02 22.43 14.15
C VAL A 2 -14.56 21.41 13.16
N SER A 3 -13.67 20.75 12.42
CA SER A 3 -14.04 19.65 11.52
C SER A 3 -14.83 18.60 12.31
N LEU A 4 -16.00 18.19 11.83
CA LEU A 4 -16.94 17.27 12.48
C LEU A 4 -16.42 15.81 12.57
N ASN A 5 -15.11 15.60 12.66
CA ASN A 5 -14.47 14.29 12.72
C ASN A 5 -14.02 13.98 14.14
N PRO A 6 -14.63 13.01 14.84
CA PRO A 6 -14.28 12.65 16.21
C PRO A 6 -12.85 12.09 16.34
N ARG A 7 -12.18 11.77 15.23
CA ARG A 7 -10.80 11.31 15.21
C ARG A 7 -9.78 12.44 15.30
N LEU A 8 -10.18 13.67 14.97
CA LEU A 8 -9.33 14.87 14.95
C LEU A 8 -9.49 15.63 16.27
N SER A 9 -8.38 15.97 16.91
CA SER A 9 -8.37 16.83 18.10
C SER A 9 -7.19 17.78 18.06
N VAL A 10 -7.36 18.97 18.65
CA VAL A 10 -6.28 19.96 18.75
C VAL A 10 -5.95 20.13 20.23
N THR A 11 -4.67 19.96 20.57
CA THR A 11 -4.16 20.24 21.92
C THR A 11 -3.27 21.48 21.89
N HIS A 12 -3.22 22.22 23.00
CA HIS A 12 -2.30 23.34 23.17
C HIS A 12 -1.59 23.23 24.52
N ASN A 13 -0.31 23.60 24.56
CA ASN A 13 0.50 23.55 25.79
C ASN A 13 0.51 24.86 26.58
N GLY A 14 -0.28 25.87 26.20
CA GLY A 14 -0.36 27.17 26.88
C GLY A 14 0.81 28.13 26.60
N HIS A 15 1.86 27.67 25.92
CA HIS A 15 3.12 28.40 25.71
C HIS A 15 3.47 28.64 24.22
N ASN A 16 2.48 28.60 23.32
CA ASN A 16 2.58 28.86 21.87
C ASN A 16 2.71 27.62 20.95
N THR A 17 2.40 26.42 21.43
CA THR A 17 2.35 25.23 20.57
C THR A 17 0.93 24.69 20.48
N TRP A 18 0.45 24.54 19.25
CA TRP A 18 -0.78 23.83 18.91
C TRP A 18 -0.42 22.55 18.16
N LYS A 19 -1.05 21.44 18.52
CA LYS A 19 -0.82 20.14 17.90
C LYS A 19 -2.14 19.58 17.39
N LEU A 20 -2.16 19.18 16.13
CA LEU A 20 -3.26 18.38 15.57
C LEU A 20 -2.95 16.90 15.83
N HIS A 21 -3.89 16.21 16.47
CA HIS A 21 -3.85 14.78 16.70
C HIS A 21 -4.92 14.10 15.86
N ILE A 22 -4.52 13.11 15.08
CA ILE A 22 -5.39 12.27 14.27
C ILE A 22 -5.32 10.84 14.83
N SER A 23 -6.41 10.37 15.44
CA SER A 23 -6.50 9.01 15.99
C SER A 23 -7.02 8.04 14.93
N ARG A 24 -6.54 6.78 14.95
CA ARG A 24 -6.90 5.75 13.95
C ARG A 24 -6.78 6.31 12.52
N VAL A 25 -5.55 6.63 12.13
CA VAL A 25 -5.24 7.20 10.81
C VAL A 25 -5.76 6.27 9.72
N GLN A 26 -6.40 6.87 8.72
CA GLN A 26 -7.00 6.22 7.57
C GLN A 26 -6.39 6.80 6.29
N ILE A 27 -6.45 6.04 5.20
CA ILE A 27 -5.93 6.46 3.89
C ILE A 27 -6.52 7.82 3.45
N ASN A 28 -7.81 8.06 3.78
CA ASN A 28 -8.50 9.31 3.46
C ASN A 28 -8.06 10.51 4.30
N ASP A 29 -7.23 10.33 5.32
CA ASP A 29 -6.62 11.44 6.05
C ASP A 29 -5.39 11.99 5.31
N SER A 30 -4.92 11.30 4.25
CA SER A 30 -3.83 11.79 3.39
C SER A 30 -4.22 13.11 2.73
N GLY A 31 -3.33 14.10 2.75
CA GLY A 31 -3.62 15.41 2.19
C GLY A 31 -2.84 16.56 2.81
N SER A 32 -3.18 17.76 2.38
CA SER A 32 -2.53 19.00 2.84
C SER A 32 -3.21 19.55 4.10
N TYR A 33 -2.42 19.75 5.14
CA TYR A 33 -2.83 20.36 6.40
C TYR A 33 -2.16 21.72 6.55
N MET A 34 -2.89 22.69 7.11
CA MET A 34 -2.39 24.05 7.31
C MET A 34 -2.62 24.50 8.75
N CYS A 35 -1.55 24.98 9.39
CA CYS A 35 -1.62 25.73 10.63
C CYS A 35 -1.66 27.22 10.28
N GLN A 36 -2.61 27.94 10.86
CA GLN A 36 -2.82 29.36 10.60
C GLN A 36 -3.00 30.10 11.92
N VAL A 37 -2.26 31.20 12.09
CA VAL A 37 -2.31 32.06 13.27
C VAL A 37 -2.78 33.44 12.85
N ASN A 38 -3.72 34.00 13.62
CA ASN A 38 -4.30 35.32 13.37
C ASN A 38 -3.36 36.44 13.84
N THR A 39 -2.28 36.66 13.10
CA THR A 39 -1.36 37.80 13.25
C THR A 39 -1.60 38.84 12.15
N ASP A 40 -1.03 40.03 12.30
CA ASP A 40 -0.98 41.04 11.23
C ASP A 40 0.50 41.29 10.83
N PRO A 41 0.94 40.88 9.63
CA PRO A 41 0.22 40.09 8.62
C PRO A 41 -0.01 38.65 9.09
N MET A 42 -1.00 37.99 8.47
CA MET A 42 -1.38 36.63 8.82
C MET A 42 -0.27 35.63 8.50
N LYS A 43 0.02 34.73 9.46
CA LYS A 43 1.05 33.70 9.31
C LYS A 43 0.41 32.33 9.16
N SER A 44 0.90 31.55 8.20
CA SER A 44 0.47 30.18 7.96
C SER A 44 1.64 29.28 7.59
N LEU A 45 1.54 28.01 7.95
CA LEU A 45 2.46 26.95 7.55
C LEU A 45 1.67 25.73 7.12
N SER A 46 2.01 25.18 5.96
CA SER A 46 1.35 24.00 5.39
C SER A 46 2.31 22.82 5.33
N GLY A 47 1.77 21.60 5.46
CA GLY A 47 2.47 20.34 5.29
C GLY A 47 1.57 19.30 4.64
N HIS A 48 2.17 18.30 4.00
CA HIS A 48 1.44 17.17 3.42
C HIS A 48 1.60 15.95 4.32
N LEU A 49 0.49 15.27 4.60
CA LEU A 49 0.47 14.01 5.33
C LEU A 49 0.27 12.89 4.32
N ASP A 50 1.28 12.02 4.16
CA ASP A 50 1.17 10.79 3.39
C ASP A 50 0.83 9.62 4.32
N VAL A 51 -0.28 8.94 4.04
CA VAL A 51 -0.68 7.74 4.77
C VAL A 51 -0.32 6.50 3.96
N VAL A 52 0.54 5.66 4.54
CA VAL A 52 0.97 4.39 3.93
C VAL A 52 0.29 3.20 4.58
N VAL A 53 0.07 2.15 3.79
CA VAL A 53 -0.53 0.89 4.23
C VAL A 53 0.46 -0.23 3.93
N PRO A 54 0.83 -1.05 4.93
CA PRO A 54 1.78 -2.12 4.73
C PRO A 54 1.27 -3.15 3.71
N PRO A 55 2.16 -3.81 2.96
CA PRO A 55 1.78 -4.88 2.06
C PRO A 55 1.09 -6.05 2.80
N ASP A 56 0.02 -6.56 2.23
CA ASP A 56 -0.69 -7.77 2.68
C ASP A 56 -0.98 -8.70 1.50
N ILE A 57 -0.76 -9.99 1.67
CA ILE A 57 -0.95 -10.99 0.60
C ILE A 57 -2.42 -11.38 0.56
N MET A 58 -3.05 -11.23 -0.60
CA MET A 58 -4.46 -11.57 -0.75
C MET A 58 -4.65 -13.08 -0.76
N ASN A 59 -5.55 -13.56 0.09
CA ASN A 59 -6.00 -14.95 0.04
C ASN A 59 -6.97 -15.12 -1.12
N HIS A 60 -6.49 -15.68 -2.23
CA HIS A 60 -7.35 -16.13 -3.31
C HIS A 60 -8.05 -17.42 -2.91
N ARG A 61 -9.38 -17.47 -3.03
CA ARG A 61 -10.17 -18.66 -2.72
C ARG A 61 -9.93 -19.81 -3.71
N GLU A 62 -9.46 -19.51 -4.93
CA GLU A 62 -8.97 -20.52 -5.88
C GLU A 62 -7.70 -21.21 -5.37
N ASN A 63 -6.85 -20.54 -4.59
CA ASN A 63 -5.70 -21.15 -3.91
C ASN A 63 -6.11 -22.06 -2.72
N SER A 64 -7.31 -22.64 -2.72
CA SER A 64 -7.64 -23.80 -1.89
C SER A 64 -6.65 -24.93 -2.20
N GLN A 65 -6.25 -25.66 -1.16
CA GLN A 65 -5.07 -26.54 -1.06
C GLN A 65 -4.87 -27.63 -2.14
N GLU A 66 -5.80 -27.78 -3.09
CA GLU A 66 -5.73 -28.77 -4.16
C GLU A 66 -5.06 -28.25 -5.45
N GLU A 67 -4.95 -26.92 -5.64
CA GLU A 67 -4.41 -26.34 -6.89
C GLU A 67 -2.88 -26.22 -6.93
N GLY A 68 -2.17 -26.55 -5.84
CA GLY A 68 -0.70 -26.57 -5.76
C GLY A 68 -0.05 -27.83 -6.34
N VAL A 69 -0.85 -28.81 -6.77
CA VAL A 69 -0.37 -30.14 -7.16
C VAL A 69 -0.73 -30.40 -8.62
N SER A 70 0.30 -30.59 -9.45
CA SER A 70 0.13 -31.07 -10.82
C SER A 70 0.97 -32.34 -11.00
N THR A 71 0.49 -33.25 -11.85
CA THR A 71 1.29 -34.40 -12.29
C THR A 71 2.45 -33.94 -13.16
N GLU A 72 3.46 -34.80 -13.30
CA GLU A 72 4.54 -34.58 -14.27
C GLU A 72 3.96 -34.37 -15.68
N GLY A 73 4.42 -33.32 -16.36
CA GLY A 73 3.90 -32.90 -17.67
C GLY A 73 2.56 -32.16 -17.64
N GLY A 74 1.89 -32.05 -16.48
CA GLY A 74 0.70 -31.22 -16.30
C GLY A 74 1.04 -29.73 -16.19
N SER A 75 0.00 -28.89 -16.25
CA SER A 75 0.11 -27.44 -16.14
C SER A 75 -0.53 -26.95 -14.85
N ILE A 76 0.10 -25.96 -14.23
CA ILE A 76 -0.37 -25.32 -12.99
C ILE A 76 -0.27 -23.81 -13.16
N SER A 77 -1.27 -23.09 -12.65
CA SER A 77 -1.29 -21.63 -12.58
C SER A 77 -1.20 -21.21 -11.13
N LEU A 78 -0.23 -20.36 -10.79
CA LEU A 78 -0.06 -19.83 -9.44
C LEU A 78 -0.44 -18.35 -9.43
N ILE A 79 -1.40 -17.98 -8.60
CA ILE A 79 -1.90 -16.60 -8.50
C ILE A 79 -1.43 -16.01 -7.17
N CYS A 80 -0.72 -14.89 -7.24
CA CYS A 80 -0.30 -14.11 -6.08
C CYS A 80 -0.57 -12.64 -6.36
N SER A 81 -1.41 -12.01 -5.53
CA SER A 81 -1.60 -10.57 -5.52
C SER A 81 -1.43 -10.07 -4.08
N ALA A 82 -0.91 -8.86 -3.95
CA ALA A 82 -0.74 -8.19 -2.68
C ALA A 82 -1.38 -6.80 -2.74
N THR A 83 -1.95 -6.37 -1.62
CA THR A 83 -2.49 -5.01 -1.44
C THR A 83 -1.57 -4.19 -0.57
N GLY A 84 -1.52 -2.88 -0.77
CA GLY A 84 -0.70 -1.97 0.02
C GLY A 84 -0.68 -0.58 -0.60
N VAL A 85 -0.22 0.40 0.17
CA VAL A 85 0.00 1.77 -0.31
C VAL A 85 1.39 2.22 0.13
N PRO A 86 2.34 2.45 -0.79
CA PRO A 86 2.20 2.32 -2.25
C PRO A 86 2.01 0.86 -2.71
N GLU A 87 1.62 0.69 -3.98
CA GLU A 87 1.36 -0.64 -4.55
C GLU A 87 2.58 -1.56 -4.40
N PRO A 88 2.41 -2.77 -3.81
CA PRO A 88 3.53 -3.65 -3.53
C PRO A 88 4.02 -4.37 -4.79
N LYS A 89 5.34 -4.56 -4.89
CA LYS A 89 5.95 -5.37 -5.94
C LYS A 89 5.92 -6.85 -5.57
N VAL A 90 5.26 -7.66 -6.39
CA VAL A 90 5.20 -9.13 -6.22
C VAL A 90 6.30 -9.81 -7.03
N GLN A 91 6.99 -10.78 -6.43
CA GLN A 91 8.00 -11.60 -7.10
C GLN A 91 7.87 -13.05 -6.67
N TRP A 92 8.00 -13.96 -7.63
CA TRP A 92 8.03 -15.40 -7.39
C TRP A 92 9.45 -15.86 -7.07
N ARG A 93 9.55 -16.79 -6.12
CA ARG A 93 10.80 -17.48 -5.79
C ARG A 93 10.49 -18.92 -5.41
N ARG A 94 11.45 -19.81 -5.65
CA ARG A 94 11.37 -21.17 -5.13
C ARG A 94 11.71 -21.19 -3.64
N GLU A 95 11.06 -22.08 -2.91
CA GLU A 95 11.36 -22.30 -1.49
C GLU A 95 12.79 -22.82 -1.30
N ASP A 96 13.25 -23.70 -2.20
CA ASP A 96 14.63 -24.22 -2.20
C ASP A 96 15.69 -23.21 -2.69
N GLY A 97 15.28 -21.98 -2.99
CA GLY A 97 16.16 -20.89 -3.40
C GLY A 97 16.76 -21.02 -4.80
N LYS A 98 16.41 -22.07 -5.56
CA LYS A 98 16.87 -22.24 -6.93
C LYS A 98 16.15 -21.29 -7.89
N ASP A 99 16.73 -21.11 -9.07
CA ASP A 99 16.14 -20.29 -10.13
C ASP A 99 14.88 -20.93 -10.71
N ILE A 100 13.94 -20.06 -11.09
CA ILE A 100 12.76 -20.42 -11.88
C ILE A 100 13.18 -20.44 -13.35
N ILE A 101 13.23 -21.63 -13.95
CA ILE A 101 13.57 -21.78 -15.37
C ILE A 101 12.33 -21.47 -16.21
N LEU A 102 12.29 -20.29 -16.80
CA LEU A 102 11.27 -19.92 -17.77
C LEU A 102 11.62 -20.56 -19.11
N ARG A 103 10.79 -21.51 -19.57
CA ARG A 103 10.89 -22.03 -20.94
C ARG A 103 10.36 -20.95 -21.89
N ALA A 104 11.25 -20.28 -22.60
CA ALA A 104 10.84 -19.39 -23.69
C ALA A 104 10.20 -20.24 -24.80
N GLU A 105 8.93 -19.99 -25.13
CA GLU A 105 8.36 -20.47 -26.38
C GLU A 105 8.99 -19.68 -27.52
N ASN A 106 9.98 -20.25 -28.21
CA ASN A 106 10.42 -19.76 -29.50
C ASN A 106 9.27 -19.89 -30.50
N ARG A 107 8.45 -18.84 -30.63
CA ARG A 107 7.55 -18.60 -31.76
C ARG A 107 8.23 -17.75 -32.83
N ASP A 108 9.48 -18.05 -33.18
CA ASP A 108 10.00 -17.68 -34.49
C ASP A 108 9.70 -18.84 -35.44
N LYS A 109 8.56 -18.69 -36.10
CA LYS A 109 8.13 -19.51 -37.23
C LYS A 109 9.27 -19.55 -38.24
N GLN A 110 9.75 -20.76 -38.54
CA GLN A 110 10.25 -21.08 -39.87
C GLN A 110 9.17 -20.66 -40.87
N GLY A 111 9.43 -19.57 -41.58
CA GLY A 111 8.68 -19.09 -42.72
C GLY A 111 9.69 -18.68 -43.77
N GLN A 112 10.04 -19.68 -44.59
CA GLN A 112 10.51 -19.65 -45.97
C GLN A 112 11.25 -18.39 -46.48
#